data_AF-A0AAN7T9E8-F1
#
_entry.id   AF-A0AAN7T9E8-F1
#
_cell.length_a   1.000
_cell.length_b   1.000
_cell.length_c   1.000
_cell.angle_alpha   90.00
_cell.angle_beta   90.00
_cell.angle_gamma   90.00
#
_symmetry.space_group_name_H-M   'P 1'
#
loop_
_entity.id
_entity.type
_entity.pdbx_description
1 polymer ?
#
loop_
_entity_poly.entity_id
_entity_poly.type
_entity_poly.pdbx_seq_one_letter_code
_entity_poly.pdbx_strand_id
1 'polypeptide(L)'
;MSAFLTTRSYSSTCTVEEPVRSATSATDLDIDIDRARKRRRHSSYQQRTWSMEREDMQVYVDRFLIDLGRRLEMMETYGHLKIDETMRYTYDTLHDVHDSCMQVGGDLVDAGRKRAKVLVDTLDAHYKGALARKETLEQSVRESVKMCEAMMTEFESQAYSRKSSIAAAAHEMLDTGVAYADQAASKAAEMVTEGAEAARRAKEKLEIKVEAAIAHAREHGLITYDLLPMPWRVNPHILSGYRFSETKLDCVRSCFKLSNETVNIWSHFLGLLVVLSIAFFIYPNTAAFLSATKFDIFIAGCFFFAACKCLVCSTMWHAMCSISDQTLMERFACVDYTGISLLVAASIMTTEYTAFYCEPTSRWIYLGATMILGTFGTILPWHPYFNRADNSWLRVVFYVTLALTGFFPVLQLTLERGWDETSYFYAPITKSVTVYFVGAVLYAGKVPERFLPGWFDYVGASHNIWHFAVLGGILFHYSAMQRFFGEAFRRAETGCSVY
;
A
#
# COMPACT_ATOMS: atom_id res chain seq x y z
N MET A 1 25.56 -32.60 -58.14
CA MET A 1 24.60 -33.70 -58.37
C MET A 1 23.45 -33.56 -57.37
N SER A 2 22.25 -33.48 -57.93
CA SER A 2 20.89 -33.59 -57.37
C SER A 2 20.48 -32.97 -56.04
N ALA A 3 19.54 -32.05 -56.20
CA ALA A 3 18.57 -31.53 -55.26
C ALA A 3 17.64 -32.59 -54.63
N PHE A 4 17.06 -32.24 -53.49
CA PHE A 4 15.64 -32.48 -53.22
C PHE A 4 15.02 -31.29 -52.48
N LEU A 5 13.94 -30.78 -53.08
CA LEU A 5 13.07 -29.71 -52.63
C LEU A 5 12.09 -30.23 -51.56
N THR A 6 11.68 -29.35 -50.64
CA THR A 6 10.30 -29.37 -50.11
C THR A 6 9.87 -27.95 -49.77
N THR A 7 8.67 -27.63 -50.24
CA THR A 7 8.00 -26.33 -50.30
C THR A 7 6.85 -26.24 -49.29
N ARG A 8 6.37 -25.00 -49.07
CA ARG A 8 5.13 -24.53 -48.42
C ARG A 8 5.26 -24.19 -46.92
N SER A 9 4.69 -23.10 -46.40
CA SER A 9 3.73 -22.11 -46.92
C SER A 9 3.78 -20.83 -46.08
N TYR A 10 3.69 -19.68 -46.75
CA TYR A 10 3.33 -18.39 -46.17
C TYR A 10 1.91 -18.43 -45.59
N SER A 11 1.74 -17.88 -44.38
CA SER A 11 0.44 -17.41 -43.87
C SER A 11 0.66 -16.04 -43.26
N SER A 12 0.32 -15.01 -44.04
CA SER A 12 0.20 -13.62 -43.59
C SER A 12 -1.14 -13.47 -42.90
N THR A 13 -1.15 -13.26 -41.59
CA THR A 13 -2.34 -12.83 -40.85
C THR A 13 -2.12 -11.43 -40.32
N CYS A 14 -2.96 -10.54 -40.84
CA CYS A 14 -3.11 -9.14 -40.54
C CYS A 14 -3.57 -8.98 -39.08
N THR A 15 -2.78 -8.34 -38.22
CA THR A 15 -3.23 -7.91 -36.89
C THR A 15 -3.60 -6.43 -36.96
N VAL A 16 -4.91 -6.23 -36.99
CA VAL A 16 -5.64 -4.98 -36.86
C VAL A 16 -5.29 -4.32 -35.53
N GLU A 17 -4.82 -3.07 -35.59
CA GLU A 17 -4.87 -2.13 -34.47
C GLU A 17 -6.34 -1.86 -34.13
N GLU A 18 -6.74 -2.07 -32.87
CA GLU A 18 -7.97 -1.50 -32.34
C GLU A 18 -7.69 -0.67 -31.07
N PRO A 19 -8.43 0.45 -30.90
CA PRO A 19 -8.11 1.50 -29.95
C PRO A 19 -8.81 1.33 -28.61
N VAL A 20 -8.19 1.92 -27.59
CA VAL A 20 -8.76 2.60 -26.41
C VAL A 20 -10.20 2.22 -26.03
N ARG A 21 -10.36 1.55 -24.87
CA ARG A 21 -11.61 1.56 -24.10
C ARG A 21 -11.38 2.13 -22.71
N SER A 22 -11.56 3.44 -22.63
CA SER A 22 -12.02 4.17 -21.44
C SER A 22 -13.42 3.68 -21.06
N ALA A 23 -13.53 2.96 -19.96
CA ALA A 23 -14.82 2.66 -19.33
C ALA A 23 -15.09 3.71 -18.25
N THR A 24 -15.69 4.83 -18.65
CA THR A 24 -16.26 5.82 -17.72
C THR A 24 -17.60 6.29 -18.28
N SER A 25 -18.66 6.06 -17.49
CA SER A 25 -19.79 6.98 -17.34
C SER A 25 -20.62 7.28 -18.61
N ALA A 26 -21.28 6.25 -19.17
CA ALA A 26 -22.45 6.46 -20.04
C ALA A 26 -23.78 6.44 -19.27
N THR A 27 -23.78 5.99 -18.00
CA THR A 27 -24.98 5.91 -17.15
C THR A 27 -25.27 7.19 -16.35
N ASP A 28 -24.29 8.07 -16.12
CA ASP A 28 -24.52 9.33 -15.41
C ASP A 28 -25.03 10.46 -16.31
N LEU A 29 -24.71 10.43 -17.62
CA LEU A 29 -25.14 11.47 -18.55
C LEU A 29 -26.67 11.42 -18.81
N ASP A 30 -27.26 10.22 -18.78
CA ASP A 30 -28.69 10.03 -19.04
C ASP A 30 -29.55 10.41 -17.82
N ILE A 31 -29.02 10.20 -16.59
CA ILE A 31 -29.67 10.64 -15.34
C ILE A 31 -29.68 12.17 -15.24
N ASP A 32 -28.63 12.85 -15.69
CA ASP A 32 -28.55 14.31 -15.66
C ASP A 32 -29.38 14.97 -16.77
N ILE A 33 -29.52 14.37 -17.95
CA ILE A 33 -30.44 14.86 -18.99
C ILE A 33 -31.90 14.66 -18.57
N ASP A 34 -32.24 13.56 -17.88
CA ASP A 34 -33.60 13.33 -17.41
C ASP A 34 -33.95 14.19 -16.17
N ARG A 35 -32.98 14.48 -15.30
CA ARG A 35 -33.13 15.50 -14.24
C ARG A 35 -33.23 16.91 -14.80
N ALA A 36 -32.48 17.26 -15.85
CA ALA A 36 -32.57 18.54 -16.54
C ALA A 36 -33.90 18.69 -17.30
N ARG A 37 -34.43 17.62 -17.90
CA ARG A 37 -35.77 17.58 -18.51
C ARG A 37 -36.89 17.68 -17.48
N LYS A 38 -36.76 17.05 -16.30
CA LYS A 38 -37.72 17.22 -15.19
C LYS A 38 -37.68 18.63 -14.58
N ARG A 39 -36.50 19.27 -14.48
CA ARG A 39 -36.36 20.67 -14.01
C ARG A 39 -36.93 21.71 -14.98
N ARG A 40 -36.94 21.43 -16.29
CA ARG A 40 -37.54 22.32 -17.32
C ARG A 40 -39.07 22.23 -17.42
N ARG A 41 -39.74 21.31 -16.71
CA ARG A 41 -41.21 21.19 -16.64
C ARG A 41 -41.79 21.82 -15.37
N HIS A 42 -41.34 23.01 -14.99
CA HIS A 42 -42.14 23.86 -14.11
C HIS A 42 -42.79 24.92 -14.99
N SER A 43 -44.01 24.59 -15.42
CA SER A 43 -44.93 25.46 -16.14
C SER A 43 -44.92 26.86 -15.51
N SER A 44 -44.70 27.89 -16.33
CA SER A 44 -44.93 29.28 -15.94
C SER A 44 -46.41 29.44 -15.60
N TYR A 45 -46.78 29.33 -14.32
CA TYR A 45 -48.11 29.68 -13.86
C TYR A 45 -48.29 31.19 -14.13
N GLN A 46 -49.13 31.52 -15.11
CA GLN A 46 -49.51 32.91 -15.38
C GLN A 46 -50.53 33.33 -14.34
N GLN A 47 -50.17 34.33 -13.53
CA GLN A 47 -51.06 34.95 -12.55
C GLN A 47 -52.35 35.40 -13.22
N ARG A 48 -53.49 34.87 -12.77
CA ARG A 48 -54.78 35.10 -13.42
C ARG A 48 -55.48 36.31 -12.78
N THR A 49 -55.89 37.28 -13.60
CA THR A 49 -56.63 38.44 -13.10
C THR A 49 -58.08 38.05 -12.81
N TRP A 50 -58.48 38.07 -11.54
CA TRP A 50 -59.82 37.71 -11.10
C TRP A 50 -60.80 38.90 -11.29
N SER A 51 -61.45 39.03 -12.46
CA SER A 51 -62.47 40.07 -12.71
C SER A 51 -63.89 39.50 -12.69
N MET A 52 -64.72 39.94 -11.75
CA MET A 52 -66.10 39.46 -11.59
C MET A 52 -67.10 40.18 -12.52
N GLU A 53 -66.67 41.10 -13.39
CA GLU A 53 -67.56 41.97 -14.18
C GLU A 53 -68.39 41.24 -15.27
N ARG A 54 -68.19 39.94 -15.50
CA ARG A 54 -68.96 39.14 -16.48
C ARG A 54 -69.27 37.69 -16.07
N GLU A 55 -68.98 37.27 -14.83
CA GLU A 55 -69.19 35.88 -14.37
C GLU A 55 -70.14 35.82 -13.16
N ASP A 56 -71.05 34.86 -13.13
CA ASP A 56 -71.91 34.59 -11.95
C ASP A 56 -71.02 34.29 -10.73
N MET A 57 -71.34 34.90 -9.57
CA MET A 57 -70.57 34.77 -8.32
C MET A 57 -70.22 33.31 -7.97
N GLN A 58 -71.12 32.38 -8.27
CA GLN A 58 -70.95 30.95 -8.01
C GLN A 58 -69.79 30.36 -8.84
N VAL A 59 -69.77 30.65 -10.15
CA VAL A 59 -68.73 30.18 -11.07
C VAL A 59 -67.38 30.82 -10.74
N TYR A 60 -67.40 32.08 -10.31
CA TYR A 60 -66.19 32.81 -9.88
C TYR A 60 -65.53 32.16 -8.66
N VAL A 61 -66.30 31.82 -7.61
CA VAL A 61 -65.79 31.17 -6.40
C VAL A 61 -65.32 29.75 -6.68
N ASP A 62 -66.09 28.95 -7.41
CA ASP A 62 -65.70 27.57 -7.70
C ASP A 62 -64.40 27.50 -8.52
N ARG A 63 -64.24 28.39 -9.52
CA ARG A 63 -63.00 28.47 -10.29
C ARG A 63 -61.82 28.91 -9.43
N PHE A 64 -62.03 29.84 -8.50
CA PHE A 64 -61.02 30.26 -7.53
C PHE A 64 -60.57 29.11 -6.64
N LEU A 65 -61.49 28.35 -6.06
CA LEU A 65 -61.16 27.23 -5.18
C LEU A 65 -60.38 26.13 -5.90
N ILE A 66 -60.75 25.79 -7.14
CA ILE A 66 -60.00 24.82 -7.97
C ILE A 66 -58.58 25.32 -8.25
N ASP A 67 -58.40 26.62 -8.49
CA ASP A 67 -57.07 27.20 -8.72
C ASP A 67 -56.23 27.26 -7.45
N LEU A 68 -56.86 27.62 -6.32
CA LEU A 68 -56.24 27.66 -5.00
C LEU A 68 -55.71 26.28 -4.59
N GLY A 69 -56.52 25.22 -4.71
CA GLY A 69 -56.12 23.86 -4.37
C GLY A 69 -54.91 23.36 -5.17
N ARG A 70 -54.89 23.63 -6.48
CA ARG A 70 -53.76 23.25 -7.35
C ARG A 70 -52.46 23.97 -6.99
N ARG A 71 -52.53 25.23 -6.55
CA ARG A 71 -51.34 25.98 -6.10
C ARG A 71 -50.85 25.51 -4.74
N LEU A 72 -51.76 25.19 -3.81
CA LEU A 72 -51.43 24.59 -2.52
C LEU A 72 -50.72 23.23 -2.69
N GLU A 73 -51.18 22.37 -3.60
CA GLU A 73 -50.52 21.09 -3.91
C GLU A 73 -49.13 21.30 -4.53
N MET A 74 -48.98 22.27 -5.44
CA MET A 74 -47.67 22.63 -5.98
C MET A 74 -46.73 23.08 -4.85
N MET A 75 -47.24 23.75 -3.83
CA MET A 75 -46.49 24.25 -2.68
C MET A 75 -46.00 23.14 -1.74
N GLU A 76 -46.73 22.05 -1.56
CA GLU A 76 -46.26 20.89 -0.77
C GLU A 76 -44.96 20.30 -1.33
N THR A 77 -44.75 20.38 -2.66
CA THR A 77 -43.49 19.96 -3.31
C THR A 77 -42.28 20.80 -2.86
N TYR A 78 -42.51 22.00 -2.33
CA TYR A 78 -41.48 22.88 -1.77
C TYR A 78 -41.27 22.68 -0.26
N GLY A 79 -42.01 21.75 0.39
CA GLY A 79 -42.08 21.55 1.85
C GLY A 79 -40.78 21.19 2.59
N HIS A 80 -39.65 21.07 1.88
CA HIS A 80 -38.32 20.93 2.49
C HIS A 80 -37.65 22.27 2.82
N LEU A 81 -38.20 23.40 2.36
CA LEU A 81 -37.72 24.73 2.72
C LEU A 81 -38.27 25.08 4.11
N LYS A 82 -37.41 25.46 5.07
CA LYS A 82 -37.82 25.94 6.40
C LYS A 82 -38.86 27.06 6.27
N ILE A 83 -40.13 26.74 6.52
CA ILE A 83 -41.25 27.67 6.54
C ILE A 83 -41.18 28.46 7.85
N ASP A 84 -41.19 29.79 7.75
CA ASP A 84 -41.20 30.69 8.91
C ASP A 84 -42.57 30.67 9.61
N GLU A 85 -42.66 31.11 10.87
CA GLU A 85 -43.90 31.04 11.67
C GLU A 85 -45.06 31.81 11.00
N THR A 86 -44.76 32.96 10.41
CA THR A 86 -45.72 33.79 9.64
C THR A 86 -46.19 33.10 8.35
N MET A 87 -45.29 32.42 7.64
CA MET A 87 -45.62 31.72 6.39
C MET A 87 -46.51 30.51 6.67
N ARG A 88 -46.26 29.82 7.79
CA ARG A 88 -47.08 28.69 8.23
C ARG A 88 -48.50 29.14 8.54
N TYR A 89 -48.67 30.25 9.25
CA TYR A 89 -49.98 30.84 9.50
C TYR A 89 -50.75 31.16 8.21
N THR A 90 -50.09 31.76 7.23
CA THR A 90 -50.69 32.09 5.93
C THR A 90 -51.07 30.83 5.14
N TYR A 91 -50.19 29.82 5.13
CA TYR A 91 -50.46 28.54 4.48
C TYR A 91 -51.64 27.80 5.13
N ASP A 92 -51.63 27.68 6.45
CA ASP A 92 -52.70 27.04 7.24
C ASP A 92 -54.04 27.76 6.97
N THR A 93 -54.04 29.11 6.94
CA THR A 93 -55.25 29.90 6.63
C THR A 93 -55.78 29.65 5.22
N LEU A 94 -54.90 29.58 4.20
CA LEU A 94 -55.32 29.31 2.81
C LEU A 94 -55.85 27.88 2.65
N HIS A 95 -55.26 26.92 3.36
CA HIS A 95 -55.70 25.53 3.39
C HIS A 95 -57.07 25.38 4.07
N ASP A 96 -57.26 26.03 5.22
CA ASP A 96 -58.51 26.05 5.97
C ASP A 96 -59.65 26.66 5.15
N VAL A 97 -59.37 27.76 4.42
CA VAL A 97 -60.33 28.38 3.49
C VAL A 97 -60.72 27.43 2.36
N HIS A 98 -59.74 26.77 1.73
CA HIS A 98 -59.99 25.81 0.65
C HIS A 98 -60.86 24.64 1.14
N ASP A 99 -60.45 23.99 2.23
CA ASP A 99 -61.11 22.80 2.76
C ASP A 99 -62.52 23.09 3.27
N SER A 100 -62.69 24.20 4.01
CA SER A 100 -63.99 24.62 4.52
C SER A 100 -64.99 24.87 3.38
N CYS A 101 -64.53 25.48 2.28
CA CYS A 101 -65.40 25.72 1.11
C CYS A 101 -65.70 24.44 0.34
N MET A 102 -64.73 23.53 0.21
CA MET A 102 -64.90 22.26 -0.52
C MET A 102 -65.83 21.27 0.21
N GLN A 103 -65.93 21.35 1.53
CA GLN A 103 -66.84 20.50 2.33
C GLN A 103 -68.34 20.85 2.14
N VAL A 104 -68.68 21.97 1.50
CA VAL A 104 -70.07 22.38 1.23
C VAL A 104 -70.59 21.70 -0.05
N GLY A 105 -71.55 20.77 0.09
CA GLY A 105 -72.26 20.09 -1.01
C GLY A 105 -73.80 20.07 -0.84
N GLY A 106 -74.55 20.25 -1.94
CA GLY A 106 -76.03 20.24 -1.94
C GLY A 106 -76.65 20.77 -3.25
N ASP A 107 -77.98 20.66 -3.41
CA ASP A 107 -78.76 20.86 -4.65
C ASP A 107 -78.33 22.04 -5.56
N LEU A 108 -78.30 21.76 -6.86
CA LEU A 108 -77.48 22.37 -7.93
C LEU A 108 -77.58 23.90 -8.15
N VAL A 109 -78.42 24.62 -7.42
CA VAL A 109 -78.65 26.06 -7.62
C VAL A 109 -78.26 26.90 -6.40
N ASP A 110 -78.14 26.32 -5.19
CA ASP A 110 -77.89 27.07 -3.95
C ASP A 110 -76.52 26.76 -3.29
N ALA A 111 -75.79 25.77 -3.80
CA ALA A 111 -74.46 25.40 -3.30
C ALA A 111 -73.42 26.51 -3.46
N GLY A 112 -73.39 27.20 -4.61
CA GLY A 112 -72.40 28.24 -4.88
C GLY A 112 -72.53 29.45 -3.93
N ARG A 113 -73.76 29.81 -3.53
CA ARG A 113 -73.98 30.90 -2.57
C ARG A 113 -73.51 30.51 -1.16
N LYS A 114 -73.69 29.25 -0.76
CA LYS A 114 -73.18 28.73 0.52
C LYS A 114 -71.66 28.71 0.56
N ARG A 115 -70.99 28.26 -0.52
CA ARG A 115 -69.52 28.31 -0.65
C ARG A 115 -68.98 29.73 -0.56
N ALA A 116 -69.61 30.66 -1.27
CA ALA A 116 -69.27 32.08 -1.22
C ALA A 116 -69.37 32.66 0.20
N LYS A 117 -70.38 32.24 0.97
CA LYS A 117 -70.53 32.65 2.37
C LYS A 117 -69.47 32.02 3.27
N VAL A 118 -69.21 30.72 3.14
CA VAL A 118 -68.16 30.03 3.92
C VAL A 118 -66.77 30.61 3.64
N LEU A 119 -66.45 30.96 2.39
CA LEU A 119 -65.22 31.63 2.02
C LEU A 119 -65.01 32.93 2.83
N VAL A 120 -66.05 33.76 2.90
CA VAL A 120 -66.02 35.03 3.64
C VAL A 120 -65.94 34.77 5.14
N ASP A 121 -66.76 33.87 5.68
CA ASP A 121 -66.84 33.57 7.11
C ASP A 121 -65.53 32.97 7.65
N THR A 122 -64.92 32.00 6.94
CA THR A 122 -63.64 31.39 7.32
C THR A 122 -62.51 32.41 7.28
N LEU A 123 -62.44 33.24 6.23
CA LEU A 123 -61.38 34.25 6.15
C LEU A 123 -61.56 35.36 7.21
N ASP A 124 -62.81 35.76 7.51
CA ASP A 124 -63.11 36.76 8.53
C ASP A 124 -62.83 36.24 9.95
N ALA A 125 -62.98 34.94 10.20
CA ALA A 125 -62.59 34.30 11.45
C ALA A 125 -61.07 34.36 11.69
N HIS A 126 -60.26 34.10 10.66
CA HIS A 126 -58.79 34.21 10.75
C HIS A 126 -58.31 35.67 10.85
N TYR A 127 -59.05 36.63 10.28
CA TYR A 127 -58.64 38.04 10.23
C TYR A 127 -59.52 39.01 11.06
N LYS A 128 -60.26 38.49 12.05
CA LYS A 128 -61.02 39.24 13.07
C LYS A 128 -61.81 40.44 12.54
N GLY A 129 -62.75 40.23 11.61
CA GLY A 129 -63.71 41.27 11.19
C GLY A 129 -63.22 42.19 10.07
N ALA A 130 -62.17 41.80 9.33
CA ALA A 130 -61.65 42.55 8.19
C ALA A 130 -62.66 42.70 7.02
N LEU A 131 -63.65 41.81 6.92
CA LEU A 131 -64.63 41.77 5.83
C LEU A 131 -66.04 42.22 6.28
N ALA A 132 -66.30 42.29 7.58
CA ALA A 132 -67.61 42.54 8.19
C ALA A 132 -68.23 43.94 7.93
N ARG A 133 -67.53 44.87 7.26
CA ARG A 133 -68.02 46.23 6.99
C ARG A 133 -68.65 46.44 5.59
N LYS A 134 -68.81 45.39 4.77
CA LYS A 134 -69.23 45.56 3.37
C LYS A 134 -70.72 45.23 3.17
N GLU A 135 -71.42 46.13 2.47
CA GLU A 135 -72.89 46.13 2.37
C GLU A 135 -73.47 45.03 1.47
N THR A 136 -72.65 44.29 0.69
CA THR A 136 -73.11 43.18 -0.17
C THR A 136 -72.17 41.97 -0.15
N LEU A 137 -72.74 40.75 -0.23
CA LEU A 137 -71.98 39.49 -0.25
C LEU A 137 -70.99 39.41 -1.42
N GLU A 138 -71.37 39.92 -2.60
CA GLU A 138 -70.51 39.98 -3.79
C GLU A 138 -69.21 40.75 -3.53
N GLN A 139 -69.30 41.87 -2.83
CA GLN A 139 -68.15 42.71 -2.54
C GLN A 139 -67.22 42.06 -1.50
N SER A 140 -67.79 41.36 -0.51
CA SER A 140 -67.02 40.58 0.47
C SER A 140 -66.29 39.40 -0.19
N VAL A 141 -66.93 38.69 -1.11
CA VAL A 141 -66.34 37.57 -1.85
C VAL A 141 -65.17 38.05 -2.73
N ARG A 142 -65.36 39.13 -3.49
CA ARG A 142 -64.31 39.68 -4.36
C ARG A 142 -63.04 40.01 -3.58
N GLU A 143 -63.21 40.54 -2.38
CA GLU A 143 -62.09 40.98 -1.55
C GLU A 143 -61.45 39.82 -0.79
N SER A 144 -62.25 38.81 -0.43
CA SER A 144 -61.72 37.55 0.10
C SER A 144 -60.82 36.85 -0.90
N VAL A 145 -61.27 36.72 -2.15
CA VAL A 145 -60.46 36.16 -3.26
C VAL A 145 -59.19 36.98 -3.46
N LYS A 146 -59.29 38.31 -3.48
CA LYS A 146 -58.13 39.21 -3.65
C LYS A 146 -57.11 39.06 -2.51
N MET A 147 -57.57 38.92 -1.27
CA MET A 147 -56.69 38.70 -0.12
C MET A 147 -55.99 37.35 -0.20
N CYS A 148 -56.72 36.27 -0.49
CA CYS A 148 -56.12 34.94 -0.65
C CYS A 148 -55.12 34.90 -1.81
N GLU A 149 -55.43 35.55 -2.93
CA GLU A 149 -54.50 35.67 -4.07
C GLU A 149 -53.21 36.41 -3.69
N ALA A 150 -53.34 37.53 -2.97
CA ALA A 150 -52.18 38.31 -2.51
C ALA A 150 -51.28 37.48 -1.57
N MET A 151 -51.89 36.77 -0.61
CA MET A 151 -51.19 35.87 0.30
C MET A 151 -50.45 34.75 -0.44
N MET A 152 -51.08 34.16 -1.45
CA MET A 152 -50.49 33.09 -2.25
C MET A 152 -49.30 33.59 -3.08
N THR A 153 -49.44 34.73 -3.77
CA THR A 153 -48.37 35.31 -4.58
C THR A 153 -47.17 35.71 -3.74
N GLU A 154 -47.39 36.29 -2.55
CA GLU A 154 -46.30 36.64 -1.64
C GLU A 154 -45.50 35.40 -1.23
N PHE A 155 -46.18 34.31 -0.87
CA PHE A 155 -45.52 33.06 -0.49
C PHE A 155 -44.70 32.48 -1.65
N GLU A 156 -45.27 32.37 -2.85
CA GLU A 156 -44.60 31.82 -4.04
C GLU A 156 -43.32 32.60 -4.39
N SER A 157 -43.36 33.93 -4.29
CA SER A 157 -42.21 34.78 -4.58
C SER A 157 -41.03 34.52 -3.63
N GLN A 158 -41.33 34.33 -2.34
CA GLN A 158 -40.32 34.09 -1.32
C GLN A 158 -39.72 32.68 -1.45
N ALA A 159 -40.55 31.67 -1.72
CA ALA A 159 -40.08 30.30 -1.97
C ALA A 159 -39.14 30.21 -3.19
N TYR A 160 -39.47 30.91 -4.28
CA TYR A 160 -38.65 30.92 -5.49
C TYR A 160 -37.28 31.57 -5.27
N SER A 161 -37.24 32.71 -4.56
CA SER A 161 -35.99 33.44 -4.27
C SER A 161 -34.99 32.63 -3.43
N ARG A 162 -35.46 31.85 -2.46
CA ARG A 162 -34.59 31.00 -1.62
C ARG A 162 -34.01 29.82 -2.41
N LYS A 163 -34.81 29.20 -3.29
CA LYS A 163 -34.36 28.09 -4.14
C LYS A 163 -33.28 28.53 -5.13
N SER A 164 -33.41 29.71 -5.75
CA SER A 164 -32.40 30.23 -6.68
C SER A 164 -31.10 30.58 -5.97
N SER A 165 -31.17 31.17 -4.76
CA SER A 165 -29.99 31.50 -3.96
C SER A 165 -29.21 30.25 -3.52
N ILE A 166 -29.89 29.20 -3.03
CA ILE A 166 -29.23 27.95 -2.64
C ILE A 166 -28.62 27.25 -3.84
N ALA A 167 -29.31 27.23 -4.99
CA ALA A 167 -28.78 26.64 -6.22
C ALA A 167 -27.54 27.38 -6.73
N ALA A 168 -27.55 28.71 -6.71
CA ALA A 168 -26.40 29.53 -7.11
C ALA A 168 -25.19 29.28 -6.20
N ALA A 169 -25.38 29.27 -4.88
CA ALA A 169 -24.31 28.98 -3.93
C ALA A 169 -23.74 27.56 -4.12
N ALA A 170 -24.60 26.57 -4.36
CA ALA A 170 -24.16 25.20 -4.62
C ALA A 170 -23.35 25.08 -5.92
N HIS A 171 -23.75 25.80 -6.98
CA HIS A 171 -23.00 25.84 -8.25
C HIS A 171 -21.63 26.52 -8.09
N GLU A 172 -21.57 27.65 -7.40
CA GLU A 172 -20.31 28.36 -7.14
C GLU A 172 -19.33 27.52 -6.32
N MET A 173 -19.83 26.82 -5.28
CA MET A 173 -19.02 25.90 -4.49
C MET A 173 -18.52 24.70 -5.31
N LEU A 174 -19.35 24.15 -6.20
CA LEU A 174 -18.96 23.05 -7.07
C LEU A 174 -17.88 23.49 -8.07
N ASP A 175 -18.08 24.62 -8.74
CA ASP A 175 -17.13 25.14 -9.74
C ASP A 175 -15.78 25.49 -9.10
N THR A 176 -15.80 26.09 -7.90
CA THR A 176 -14.58 26.36 -7.12
C THR A 176 -13.90 25.06 -6.71
N GLY A 177 -14.66 24.05 -6.29
CA GLY A 177 -14.15 22.72 -5.94
C GLY A 177 -13.50 22.01 -7.13
N VAL A 178 -14.13 22.08 -8.31
CA VAL A 178 -13.60 21.52 -9.56
C VAL A 178 -12.32 22.26 -9.97
N ALA A 179 -12.30 23.59 -9.93
CA ALA A 179 -11.12 24.38 -10.27
C ALA A 179 -9.94 24.11 -9.33
N TYR A 180 -10.20 23.98 -8.02
CA TYR A 180 -9.17 23.61 -7.05
C TYR A 180 -8.64 22.19 -7.30
N ALA A 181 -9.52 21.23 -7.57
CA ALA A 181 -9.13 19.86 -7.88
C ALA A 181 -8.29 19.77 -9.17
N ASP A 182 -8.67 20.50 -10.21
CA ASP A 182 -7.92 20.57 -11.48
C ASP A 182 -6.53 21.20 -11.28
N GLN A 183 -6.44 22.28 -10.51
CA GLN A 183 -5.17 22.89 -10.16
C GLN A 183 -4.26 21.94 -9.35
N ALA A 184 -4.83 21.20 -8.39
CA ALA A 184 -4.09 20.22 -7.61
C ALA A 184 -3.59 19.05 -8.49
N ALA A 185 -4.42 18.58 -9.42
CA ALA A 185 -4.06 17.53 -10.38
C ALA A 185 -2.94 18.00 -11.33
N SER A 186 -3.03 19.23 -11.85
CA SER A 186 -2.01 19.83 -12.70
C SER A 186 -0.65 19.95 -11.99
N LYS A 187 -0.63 20.45 -10.74
CA LYS A 187 0.60 20.51 -9.94
C LYS A 187 1.19 19.12 -9.67
N ALA A 188 0.34 18.14 -9.36
CA ALA A 188 0.81 16.77 -9.15
C ALA A 188 1.42 16.18 -10.44
N ALA A 189 0.82 16.44 -11.59
CA ALA A 189 1.35 16.01 -12.88
C ALA A 189 2.70 16.67 -13.19
N GLU A 190 2.82 17.99 -12.96
CA GLU A 190 4.08 18.73 -13.15
C GLU A 190 5.20 18.15 -12.27
N MET A 191 4.95 17.95 -10.97
CA MET A 191 5.91 17.34 -10.05
C MET A 191 6.35 15.93 -10.49
N VAL A 192 5.42 15.12 -11.02
CA VAL A 192 5.74 13.78 -11.55
C VAL A 192 6.62 13.89 -12.80
N THR A 193 6.32 14.83 -13.70
CA THR A 193 7.14 15.05 -14.91
C THR A 193 8.54 15.58 -14.59
N GLU A 194 8.66 16.55 -13.68
CA GLU A 194 9.95 17.04 -13.21
C GLU A 194 10.78 15.94 -12.56
N GLY A 195 10.13 15.11 -11.73
CA GLY A 195 10.76 13.93 -11.12
C GLY A 195 11.26 12.92 -12.16
N ALA A 196 10.47 12.65 -13.20
CA ALA A 196 10.85 11.76 -14.29
C ALA A 196 12.03 12.32 -15.10
N GLU A 197 12.05 13.62 -15.40
CA GLU A 197 13.15 14.28 -16.10
C GLU A 197 14.44 14.33 -15.27
N ALA A 198 14.33 14.60 -13.96
CA ALA A 198 15.45 14.55 -13.04
C ALA A 198 16.05 13.13 -12.99
N ALA A 199 15.21 12.09 -12.93
CA ALA A 199 15.65 10.70 -12.97
C ALA A 199 16.34 10.34 -14.30
N ARG A 200 15.80 10.79 -15.45
CA ARG A 200 16.44 10.59 -16.76
C ARG A 200 17.83 11.23 -16.82
N ARG A 201 17.95 12.50 -16.41
CA ARG A 201 19.24 13.21 -16.37
C ARG A 201 20.25 12.55 -15.43
N ALA A 202 19.79 12.01 -14.30
CA ALA A 202 20.64 11.26 -13.38
C ALA A 202 21.14 9.95 -14.01
N LYS A 203 20.27 9.24 -14.74
CA LYS A 203 20.62 8.00 -15.46
C LYS A 203 21.66 8.26 -16.55
N GLU A 204 21.47 9.28 -17.39
CA GLU A 204 22.43 9.64 -18.45
C GLU A 204 23.80 10.03 -17.88
N LYS A 205 23.83 10.82 -16.80
CA LYS A 205 25.09 11.15 -16.10
C LYS A 205 25.78 9.90 -15.53
N LEU A 206 25.01 8.91 -15.07
CA LEU A 206 25.56 7.67 -14.57
C LEU A 206 26.15 6.83 -15.70
N GLU A 207 25.46 6.70 -16.83
CA GLU A 207 25.94 5.96 -18.02
C GLU A 207 27.30 6.53 -18.50
N ILE A 208 27.44 7.85 -18.61
CA ILE A 208 28.70 8.50 -18.99
C ILE A 208 29.84 8.16 -17.99
N LYS A 209 29.54 8.17 -16.69
CA LYS A 209 30.54 7.81 -15.66
C LYS A 209 30.93 6.34 -15.72
N VAL A 210 29.97 5.45 -16.01
CA VAL A 210 30.23 4.02 -16.19
C VAL A 210 31.15 3.80 -17.39
N GLU A 211 30.86 4.43 -18.53
CA GLU A 211 31.72 4.34 -19.73
C GLU A 211 33.13 4.84 -19.48
N ALA A 212 33.27 5.99 -18.80
CA ALA A 212 34.57 6.54 -18.43
C ALA A 212 35.36 5.59 -17.49
N ALA A 213 34.68 4.98 -16.52
CA ALA A 213 35.29 4.01 -15.62
C ALA A 213 35.72 2.72 -16.34
N ILE A 214 34.93 2.22 -17.31
CA ILE A 214 35.30 1.07 -18.15
C ILE A 214 36.53 1.39 -18.98
N ALA A 215 36.56 2.55 -19.64
CA ALA A 215 37.68 2.98 -20.46
C ALA A 215 38.97 3.07 -19.62
N HIS A 216 38.89 3.68 -18.45
CA HIS A 216 40.04 3.79 -17.55
C HIS A 216 40.53 2.42 -17.04
N ALA A 217 39.59 1.54 -16.64
CA ALA A 217 39.92 0.18 -16.20
C ALA A 217 40.54 -0.67 -17.31
N ARG A 218 40.14 -0.46 -18.57
CA ARG A 218 40.70 -1.19 -19.72
C ARG A 218 42.17 -0.82 -19.96
N GLU A 219 42.53 0.44 -19.74
CA GLU A 219 43.90 0.94 -19.97
C GLU A 219 44.82 0.73 -18.75
N HIS A 220 44.32 0.99 -17.54
CA HIS A 220 45.13 1.04 -16.33
C HIS A 220 44.90 -0.15 -15.37
N GLY A 221 43.88 -0.97 -15.61
CA GLY A 221 43.53 -2.11 -14.77
C GLY A 221 42.64 -1.73 -13.58
N LEU A 222 43.20 -1.77 -12.37
CA LEU A 222 42.44 -1.45 -11.14
C LEU A 222 42.22 0.05 -11.04
N ILE A 223 41.05 0.46 -10.58
CA ILE A 223 40.65 1.87 -10.45
C ILE A 223 40.56 2.30 -8.99
N THR A 224 40.58 3.62 -8.78
CA THR A 224 40.43 4.24 -7.45
C THR A 224 38.96 4.52 -7.12
N TYR A 225 38.67 4.73 -5.84
CA TYR A 225 37.32 5.02 -5.35
C TYR A 225 36.67 6.22 -6.05
N ASP A 226 37.46 7.26 -6.34
CA ASP A 226 36.98 8.48 -6.98
C ASP A 226 36.60 8.31 -8.45
N LEU A 227 37.04 7.23 -9.09
CA LEU A 227 36.70 6.90 -10.47
C LEU A 227 35.49 5.97 -10.57
N LEU A 228 35.06 5.35 -9.46
CA LEU A 228 33.88 4.49 -9.48
C LEU A 228 32.59 5.30 -9.71
N PRO A 229 31.62 4.77 -10.45
CA PRO A 229 30.26 5.34 -10.47
C PRO A 229 29.56 5.14 -9.11
N MET A 230 28.60 6.02 -8.80
CA MET A 230 28.02 6.12 -7.44
C MET A 230 27.48 4.79 -6.87
N PRO A 231 26.75 3.94 -7.62
CA PRO A 231 26.24 2.67 -7.06
C PRO A 231 27.33 1.68 -6.58
N TRP A 232 28.56 1.78 -7.11
CA TRP A 232 29.67 0.90 -6.73
C TRP A 232 30.52 1.45 -5.58
N ARG A 233 30.27 2.70 -5.15
CA ARG A 233 31.03 3.38 -4.09
C ARG A 233 30.57 2.99 -2.68
N VAL A 234 30.78 1.73 -2.30
CA VAL A 234 30.24 1.18 -1.04
C VAL A 234 31.00 1.63 0.22
N ASN A 235 32.34 1.70 0.17
CA ASN A 235 33.16 2.03 1.35
C ASN A 235 34.17 3.16 1.02
N PRO A 236 33.98 4.38 1.55
CA PRO A 236 34.86 5.52 1.25
C PRO A 236 36.26 5.42 1.87
N HIS A 237 36.50 4.46 2.76
CA HIS A 237 37.80 4.26 3.40
C HIS A 237 38.75 3.35 2.60
N ILE A 238 38.21 2.65 1.60
CA ILE A 238 38.98 1.84 0.66
C ILE A 238 39.20 2.70 -0.58
N LEU A 239 40.45 3.07 -0.85
CA LEU A 239 40.76 4.14 -1.81
C LEU A 239 41.18 3.62 -3.18
N SER A 240 41.72 2.40 -3.24
CA SER A 240 42.29 1.78 -4.44
C SER A 240 41.98 0.30 -4.54
N GLY A 241 42.39 -0.31 -5.66
CA GLY A 241 42.29 -1.75 -5.88
C GLY A 241 40.95 -2.24 -6.41
N TYR A 242 40.06 -1.34 -6.85
CA TYR A 242 38.75 -1.71 -7.37
C TYR A 242 38.83 -2.30 -8.77
N ARG A 243 38.04 -3.36 -8.99
CA ARG A 243 37.82 -3.95 -10.31
C ARG A 243 36.60 -3.31 -10.93
N PHE A 244 36.65 -3.04 -12.24
CA PHE A 244 35.50 -2.60 -13.02
C PHE A 244 35.55 -3.30 -14.38
N SER A 245 34.51 -4.06 -14.71
CA SER A 245 34.52 -5.02 -15.80
C SER A 245 33.25 -4.93 -16.62
N GLU A 246 33.39 -5.03 -17.93
CA GLU A 246 32.28 -4.94 -18.88
C GLU A 246 31.57 -6.28 -19.04
N THR A 247 32.31 -7.39 -19.04
CA THR A 247 31.75 -8.73 -19.24
C THR A 247 31.78 -9.57 -17.97
N LYS A 248 30.84 -10.52 -17.89
CA LYS A 248 30.78 -11.51 -16.80
C LYS A 248 32.04 -12.37 -16.74
N LEU A 249 32.60 -12.70 -17.89
CA LEU A 249 33.81 -13.51 -17.99
C LEU A 249 35.02 -12.74 -17.44
N ASP A 250 35.11 -11.44 -17.69
CA ASP A 250 36.19 -10.60 -17.15
C ASP A 250 36.08 -10.47 -15.63
N CYS A 251 34.86 -10.39 -15.10
CA CYS A 251 34.64 -10.45 -13.65
C CYS A 251 35.23 -11.75 -13.05
N VAL A 252 34.91 -12.91 -13.62
CA VAL A 252 35.45 -14.21 -13.15
C VAL A 252 36.96 -14.30 -13.33
N ARG A 253 37.51 -13.87 -14.47
CA ARG A 253 38.97 -13.87 -14.71
C ARG A 253 39.70 -12.94 -13.73
N SER A 254 39.10 -11.82 -13.38
CA SER A 254 39.69 -10.84 -12.47
C SER A 254 39.81 -11.36 -11.03
N CYS A 255 39.07 -12.40 -10.64
CA CYS A 255 39.20 -13.06 -9.32
C CYS A 255 40.61 -13.64 -9.08
N PHE A 256 41.36 -13.93 -10.15
CA PHE A 256 42.73 -14.44 -10.11
C PHE A 256 43.79 -13.33 -10.14
N LYS A 257 43.37 -12.06 -10.12
CA LYS A 257 44.25 -10.90 -9.96
C LYS A 257 44.08 -10.32 -8.56
N LEU A 258 45.13 -9.71 -8.04
CA LEU A 258 45.06 -9.01 -6.75
C LEU A 258 44.15 -7.79 -6.88
N SER A 259 43.18 -7.65 -5.98
CA SER A 259 42.21 -6.56 -5.90
C SER A 259 41.73 -6.42 -4.47
N ASN A 260 40.97 -5.37 -4.19
CA ASN A 260 40.33 -5.16 -2.89
C ASN A 260 39.31 -6.25 -2.51
N GLU A 261 38.84 -7.02 -3.50
CA GLU A 261 37.89 -8.12 -3.31
C GLU A 261 38.57 -9.49 -3.20
N THR A 262 39.90 -9.59 -3.39
CA THR A 262 40.61 -10.88 -3.44
C THR A 262 40.40 -11.68 -2.15
N VAL A 263 40.57 -11.06 -0.98
CA VAL A 263 40.37 -11.77 0.30
C VAL A 263 38.91 -12.15 0.49
N ASN A 264 37.94 -11.32 0.09
CA ASN A 264 36.52 -11.63 0.18
C ASN A 264 36.15 -12.85 -0.69
N ILE A 265 36.65 -12.92 -1.92
CA ILE A 265 36.39 -14.06 -2.82
C ILE A 265 37.01 -15.35 -2.26
N TRP A 266 38.31 -15.30 -1.96
CA TRP A 266 39.07 -16.52 -1.65
C TRP A 266 38.81 -17.05 -0.24
N SER A 267 38.51 -16.19 0.73
CA SER A 267 38.18 -16.65 2.10
C SER A 267 36.90 -17.50 2.12
N HIS A 268 35.85 -17.09 1.42
CA HIS A 268 34.61 -17.88 1.32
C HIS A 268 34.72 -19.05 0.33
N PHE A 269 35.47 -18.93 -0.77
CA PHE A 269 35.72 -20.07 -1.67
C PHE A 269 36.51 -21.18 -0.97
N LEU A 270 37.60 -20.84 -0.27
CA LEU A 270 38.35 -21.83 0.50
C LEU A 270 37.55 -22.33 1.71
N GLY A 271 36.77 -21.44 2.34
CA GLY A 271 35.81 -21.81 3.37
C GLY A 271 34.81 -22.86 2.90
N LEU A 272 34.30 -22.76 1.66
CA LEU A 272 33.42 -23.75 1.06
C LEU A 272 34.10 -25.12 0.97
N LEU A 273 35.36 -25.17 0.52
CA LEU A 273 36.11 -26.42 0.47
C LEU A 273 36.29 -27.03 1.85
N VAL A 274 36.56 -26.20 2.87
CA VAL A 274 36.67 -26.66 4.27
C VAL A 274 35.33 -27.23 4.76
N VAL A 275 34.22 -26.53 4.56
CA VAL A 275 32.89 -26.97 5.01
C VAL A 275 32.44 -28.23 4.26
N LEU A 276 32.68 -28.33 2.96
CA LEU A 276 32.44 -29.57 2.19
C LEU A 276 33.29 -30.72 2.70
N SER A 277 34.57 -30.47 3.01
CA SER A 277 35.46 -31.49 3.57
C SER A 277 34.93 -32.00 4.90
N ILE A 278 34.45 -31.09 5.75
CA ILE A 278 33.81 -31.44 7.02
C ILE A 278 32.54 -32.26 6.77
N ALA A 279 31.63 -31.78 5.92
CA ALA A 279 30.33 -32.40 5.69
C ALA A 279 30.43 -33.83 5.14
N PHE A 280 31.34 -34.08 4.19
CA PHE A 280 31.43 -35.36 3.49
C PHE A 280 32.49 -36.32 4.04
N PHE A 281 33.57 -35.83 4.66
CA PHE A 281 34.67 -36.69 5.11
C PHE A 281 34.84 -36.72 6.63
N ILE A 282 34.54 -35.64 7.35
CA ILE A 282 34.79 -35.59 8.81
C ILE A 282 33.53 -35.96 9.59
N TYR A 283 32.42 -35.25 9.34
CA TYR A 283 31.17 -35.41 10.09
C TYR A 283 30.63 -36.85 10.08
N PRO A 284 30.63 -37.59 8.95
CA PRO A 284 30.17 -38.97 8.93
C PRO A 284 30.97 -39.94 9.81
N ASN A 285 32.20 -39.56 10.17
CA ASN A 285 33.09 -40.35 11.04
C ASN A 285 33.01 -39.94 12.51
N THR A 286 32.12 -39.03 12.88
CA THR A 286 31.95 -38.59 14.27
C THR A 286 30.99 -39.49 15.03
N ALA A 287 31.21 -39.63 16.35
CA ALA A 287 30.27 -40.36 17.22
C ALA A 287 28.85 -39.77 17.14
N ALA A 288 28.73 -38.44 17.04
CA ALA A 288 27.44 -37.77 16.87
C ALA A 288 26.68 -38.24 15.63
N PHE A 289 27.35 -38.46 14.51
CA PHE A 289 26.72 -38.98 13.29
C PHE A 289 26.39 -40.46 13.37
N LEU A 290 27.28 -41.28 13.94
CA LEU A 290 27.10 -42.73 14.02
C LEU A 290 25.94 -43.12 14.94
N SER A 291 25.70 -42.33 15.99
CA SER A 291 24.55 -42.52 16.88
C SER A 291 23.28 -41.87 16.34
N ALA A 292 23.37 -40.79 15.55
CA ALA A 292 22.24 -39.98 15.11
C ALA A 292 21.12 -40.75 14.37
N THR A 293 19.88 -40.31 14.60
CA THR A 293 18.74 -40.76 13.79
C THR A 293 18.81 -40.20 12.37
N LYS A 294 18.03 -40.77 11.45
CA LYS A 294 17.92 -40.24 10.08
C LYS A 294 17.47 -38.77 10.06
N PHE A 295 16.63 -38.35 11.01
CA PHE A 295 16.15 -36.97 11.08
C PHE A 295 17.21 -36.02 11.63
N ASP A 296 18.03 -36.46 12.59
CA ASP A 296 19.18 -35.68 13.08
C ASP A 296 20.18 -35.41 11.95
N ILE A 297 20.46 -36.44 11.15
CA ILE A 297 21.31 -36.34 9.96
C ILE A 297 20.69 -35.36 8.94
N PHE A 298 19.36 -35.38 8.77
CA PHE A 298 18.67 -34.44 7.90
C PHE A 298 18.81 -32.98 8.38
N ILE A 299 18.59 -32.70 9.67
CA ILE A 299 18.75 -31.36 10.24
C ILE A 299 20.19 -30.86 10.09
N ALA A 300 21.18 -31.69 10.42
CA ALA A 300 22.59 -31.36 10.20
C ALA A 300 22.91 -31.13 8.70
N GLY A 301 22.32 -31.93 7.81
CA GLY A 301 22.41 -31.78 6.37
C GLY A 301 21.85 -30.45 5.87
N CYS A 302 20.72 -29.99 6.41
CA CYS A 302 20.17 -28.67 6.13
C CYS A 302 21.12 -27.55 6.54
N PHE A 303 21.76 -27.65 7.71
CA PHE A 303 22.79 -26.70 8.14
C PHE A 303 23.98 -26.67 7.18
N PHE A 304 24.56 -27.83 6.83
CA PHE A 304 25.69 -27.88 5.88
C PHE A 304 25.31 -27.35 4.51
N PHE A 305 24.13 -27.70 3.99
CA PHE A 305 23.63 -27.16 2.74
C PHE A 305 23.52 -25.63 2.79
N ALA A 306 22.91 -25.09 3.85
CA ALA A 306 22.76 -23.65 4.02
C ALA A 306 24.11 -22.93 4.15
N ALA A 307 25.07 -23.51 4.88
CA ALA A 307 26.43 -23.01 5.01
C ALA A 307 27.17 -22.99 3.67
N CYS A 308 27.19 -24.11 2.94
CA CYS A 308 27.79 -24.18 1.61
C CYS A 308 27.13 -23.18 0.64
N LYS A 309 25.80 -23.11 0.64
CA LYS A 309 25.06 -22.16 -0.18
C LYS A 309 25.44 -20.71 0.15
N CYS A 310 25.54 -20.35 1.43
CA CYS A 310 25.95 -19.01 1.86
C CYS A 310 27.34 -18.65 1.30
N LEU A 311 28.31 -19.56 1.43
CA LEU A 311 29.68 -19.34 0.94
C LEU A 311 29.74 -19.24 -0.59
N VAL A 312 28.96 -20.07 -1.31
CA VAL A 312 28.82 -19.98 -2.78
C VAL A 312 28.20 -18.65 -3.19
N CYS A 313 27.06 -18.27 -2.59
CA CYS A 313 26.36 -17.03 -2.89
C CYS A 313 27.28 -15.81 -2.68
N SER A 314 28.02 -15.79 -1.58
CA SER A 314 28.97 -14.72 -1.28
C SER A 314 30.16 -14.69 -2.24
N THR A 315 30.73 -15.85 -2.58
CA THR A 315 31.80 -15.95 -3.59
C THR A 315 31.31 -15.44 -4.95
N MET A 316 30.09 -15.78 -5.36
CA MET A 316 29.48 -15.29 -6.60
C MET A 316 29.26 -13.78 -6.57
N TRP A 317 28.76 -13.23 -5.47
CA TRP A 317 28.59 -11.78 -5.31
C TRP A 317 29.91 -11.04 -5.45
N HIS A 318 30.92 -11.43 -4.67
CA HIS A 318 32.23 -10.76 -4.73
C HIS A 318 32.96 -11.01 -6.05
N ALA A 319 32.72 -12.13 -6.75
CA ALA A 319 33.23 -12.31 -8.10
C ALA A 319 32.60 -11.33 -9.09
N MET A 320 31.30 -11.05 -8.95
CA MET A 320 30.48 -10.31 -9.91
C MET A 320 30.24 -8.84 -9.56
N CYS A 321 30.62 -8.38 -8.36
CA CYS A 321 30.38 -7.00 -7.90
C CYS A 321 31.08 -5.93 -8.75
N SER A 322 32.07 -6.33 -9.56
CA SER A 322 32.79 -5.46 -10.49
C SER A 322 32.09 -5.25 -11.83
N ILE A 323 30.95 -5.90 -12.10
CA ILE A 323 30.24 -5.77 -13.37
C ILE A 323 29.68 -4.34 -13.51
N SER A 324 29.81 -3.75 -14.70
CA SER A 324 29.35 -2.39 -15.00
C SER A 324 27.82 -2.27 -15.12
N ASP A 325 27.11 -3.38 -15.27
CA ASP A 325 25.64 -3.42 -15.26
C ASP A 325 25.11 -3.38 -13.83
N GLN A 326 24.52 -2.24 -13.45
CA GLN A 326 23.95 -2.02 -12.13
C GLN A 326 22.86 -3.05 -11.77
N THR A 327 21.98 -3.40 -12.71
CA THR A 327 20.88 -4.33 -12.43
C THR A 327 21.43 -5.72 -12.13
N LEU A 328 22.45 -6.13 -12.87
CA LEU A 328 23.10 -7.42 -12.65
C LEU A 328 23.90 -7.43 -11.33
N MET A 329 24.63 -6.36 -11.03
CA MET A 329 25.30 -6.20 -9.75
C MET A 329 24.30 -6.34 -8.60
N GLU A 330 23.22 -5.55 -8.58
CA GLU A 330 22.21 -5.59 -7.52
C GLU A 330 21.58 -6.98 -7.34
N ARG A 331 21.34 -7.73 -8.43
CA ARG A 331 20.85 -9.11 -8.36
C ARG A 331 21.83 -10.05 -7.65
N PHE A 332 23.13 -9.94 -7.91
CA PHE A 332 24.11 -10.75 -7.20
C PHE A 332 24.22 -10.35 -5.72
N ALA A 333 23.98 -9.09 -5.36
CA ALA A 333 23.86 -8.69 -3.96
C ALA A 333 22.67 -9.39 -3.27
N CYS A 334 21.52 -9.48 -3.95
CA CYS A 334 20.35 -10.23 -3.44
C CYS A 334 20.64 -11.72 -3.25
N VAL A 335 21.44 -12.32 -4.13
CA VAL A 335 21.89 -13.72 -4.00
C VAL A 335 22.70 -13.91 -2.71
N ASP A 336 23.59 -12.98 -2.37
CA ASP A 336 24.38 -13.03 -1.13
C ASP A 336 23.50 -12.90 0.12
N TYR A 337 22.57 -11.94 0.13
CA TYR A 337 21.61 -11.77 1.23
C TYR A 337 20.76 -13.04 1.44
N THR A 338 20.36 -13.69 0.36
CA THR A 338 19.67 -14.99 0.41
C THR A 338 20.57 -16.09 1.01
N GLY A 339 21.88 -16.03 0.79
CA GLY A 339 22.91 -16.84 1.46
C GLY A 339 22.81 -16.74 2.97
N ILE A 340 22.95 -15.51 3.46
CA ILE A 340 22.99 -15.17 4.89
C ILE A 340 21.68 -15.58 5.57
N SER A 341 20.53 -15.22 5.01
CA SER A 341 19.21 -15.55 5.58
C SER A 341 19.01 -17.04 5.82
N LEU A 342 19.35 -17.88 4.83
CA LEU A 342 19.17 -19.33 4.97
C LEU A 342 20.15 -19.93 5.99
N LEU A 343 21.39 -19.44 6.04
CA LEU A 343 22.39 -19.90 7.03
C LEU A 343 21.94 -19.57 8.46
N VAL A 344 21.47 -18.34 8.70
CA VAL A 344 20.96 -17.93 10.02
C VAL A 344 19.77 -18.80 10.42
N ALA A 345 18.79 -18.97 9.52
CA ALA A 345 17.62 -19.79 9.79
C ALA A 345 18.00 -21.25 10.11
N ALA A 346 18.84 -21.89 9.29
CA ALA A 346 19.27 -23.27 9.51
C ALA A 346 20.07 -23.45 10.82
N SER A 347 20.88 -22.46 11.20
CA SER A 347 21.63 -22.46 12.46
C SER A 347 20.69 -22.38 13.68
N ILE A 348 19.69 -21.50 13.62
CA ILE A 348 18.67 -21.37 14.68
C ILE A 348 17.85 -22.66 14.76
N MET A 349 17.36 -23.18 13.63
CA MET A 349 16.58 -24.42 13.56
C MET A 349 17.33 -25.61 14.17
N THR A 350 18.63 -25.75 13.92
CA THR A 350 19.46 -26.83 14.48
C THR A 350 19.53 -26.72 16.01
N THR A 351 19.62 -25.49 16.53
CA THR A 351 19.65 -25.22 17.97
C THR A 351 18.29 -25.48 18.60
N GLU A 352 17.19 -25.00 18.01
CA GLU A 352 15.82 -25.20 18.49
C GLU A 352 15.41 -26.68 18.49
N TYR A 353 15.77 -27.40 17.42
CA TYR A 353 15.52 -28.83 17.29
C TYR A 353 16.12 -29.63 18.44
N THR A 354 17.36 -29.33 18.81
CA THR A 354 18.09 -30.02 19.88
C THR A 354 17.71 -29.51 21.28
N ALA A 355 17.37 -28.23 21.41
CA ALA A 355 16.90 -27.61 22.65
C ALA A 355 15.60 -28.24 23.17
N PHE A 356 14.67 -28.50 22.25
CA PHE A 356 13.35 -29.09 22.51
C PHE A 356 13.25 -30.54 22.01
N TYR A 357 14.35 -31.29 22.06
CA TYR A 357 14.44 -32.66 21.53
C TYR A 357 13.47 -33.66 22.19
N CYS A 358 12.93 -33.34 23.37
CA CYS A 358 11.93 -34.16 24.05
C CYS A 358 10.52 -33.51 24.05
N GLU A 359 10.40 -32.24 23.65
CA GLU A 359 9.16 -31.45 23.71
C GLU A 359 8.63 -31.16 22.29
N PRO A 360 7.83 -32.05 21.69
CA PRO A 360 7.44 -31.94 20.27
C PRO A 360 6.63 -30.68 19.96
N THR A 361 5.75 -30.24 20.87
CA THR A 361 4.91 -29.05 20.66
C THR A 361 5.76 -27.78 20.53
N SER A 362 6.60 -27.50 21.52
CA SER A 362 7.51 -26.33 21.50
C SER A 362 8.46 -26.41 20.31
N ARG A 363 9.03 -27.60 20.05
CA ARG A 363 9.91 -27.85 18.90
C ARG A 363 9.28 -27.38 17.60
N TRP A 364 8.10 -27.89 17.25
CA TRP A 364 7.48 -27.57 15.96
C TRP A 364 7.01 -26.12 15.84
N ILE A 365 6.61 -25.49 16.95
CA ILE A 365 6.25 -24.07 16.96
C ILE A 365 7.47 -23.22 16.58
N TYR A 366 8.61 -23.42 17.25
CA TYR A 366 9.81 -22.62 17.00
C TYR A 366 10.43 -22.92 15.63
N LEU A 367 10.57 -24.21 15.26
CA LEU A 367 11.04 -24.60 13.92
C LEU A 367 10.14 -24.02 12.82
N GLY A 368 8.81 -24.07 12.98
CA GLY A 368 7.86 -23.49 12.04
C GLY A 368 8.02 -21.99 11.90
N ALA A 369 8.12 -21.27 13.02
CA ALA A 369 8.35 -19.82 13.03
C ALA A 369 9.67 -19.46 12.34
N THR A 370 10.77 -20.15 12.67
CA THR A 370 12.09 -19.93 12.07
C THR A 370 12.09 -20.26 10.58
N MET A 371 11.39 -21.30 10.12
CA MET A 371 11.24 -21.60 8.69
C MET A 371 10.48 -20.51 7.92
N ILE A 372 9.40 -19.99 8.50
CA ILE A 372 8.61 -18.90 7.90
C ILE A 372 9.49 -17.64 7.79
N LEU A 373 10.17 -17.27 8.86
CA LEU A 373 11.07 -16.11 8.85
C LEU A 373 12.24 -16.31 7.88
N GLY A 374 12.85 -17.50 7.83
CA GLY A 374 13.91 -17.84 6.88
C GLY A 374 13.45 -17.74 5.42
N THR A 375 12.20 -18.11 5.14
CA THR A 375 11.58 -17.98 3.82
C THR A 375 11.37 -16.51 3.47
N PHE A 376 10.83 -15.70 4.38
CA PHE A 376 10.75 -14.25 4.18
C PHE A 376 12.12 -13.61 3.98
N GLY A 377 13.14 -14.01 4.73
CA GLY A 377 14.50 -13.52 4.58
C GLY A 377 15.14 -13.91 3.24
N THR A 378 14.63 -14.95 2.59
CA THR A 378 15.04 -15.36 1.24
C THR A 378 14.27 -14.61 0.15
N ILE A 379 12.99 -14.30 0.35
CA ILE A 379 12.13 -13.67 -0.66
C ILE A 379 12.26 -12.13 -0.64
N LEU A 380 12.24 -11.51 0.54
CA LEU A 380 12.20 -10.07 0.69
C LEU A 380 13.36 -9.34 -0.02
N PRO A 381 14.63 -9.81 0.02
CA PRO A 381 15.73 -9.16 -0.70
C PRO A 381 15.51 -9.05 -2.22
N TRP A 382 14.66 -9.89 -2.82
CA TRP A 382 14.35 -9.85 -4.25
C TRP A 382 13.21 -8.90 -4.59
N HIS A 383 12.47 -8.42 -3.59
CA HIS A 383 11.39 -7.49 -3.81
C HIS A 383 11.95 -6.08 -4.09
N PRO A 384 11.64 -5.44 -5.23
CA PRO A 384 12.24 -4.16 -5.63
C PRO A 384 12.12 -3.06 -4.58
N TYR A 385 10.98 -3.01 -3.87
CA TYR A 385 10.77 -2.03 -2.79
C TYR A 385 11.70 -2.25 -1.59
N PHE A 386 11.98 -3.50 -1.24
CA PHE A 386 12.78 -3.86 -0.06
C PHE A 386 14.29 -3.76 -0.34
N ASN A 387 14.70 -3.93 -1.60
CA ASN A 387 16.09 -3.82 -2.00
C ASN A 387 16.56 -2.38 -2.26
N ARG A 388 15.65 -1.40 -2.35
CA ARG A 388 16.06 0.00 -2.55
C ARG A 388 16.99 0.47 -1.42
N ALA A 389 17.90 1.37 -1.77
CA ALA A 389 18.91 1.88 -0.83
C ALA A 389 18.32 2.72 0.32
N ASP A 390 17.29 3.52 0.02
CA ASP A 390 16.49 4.31 0.97
C ASP A 390 15.79 3.43 2.02
N ASN A 391 15.44 2.19 1.64
CA ASN A 391 14.77 1.22 2.50
C ASN A 391 15.72 0.22 3.19
N SER A 392 17.02 0.54 3.26
CA SER A 392 18.01 -0.31 3.94
C SER A 392 17.67 -0.62 5.40
N TRP A 393 16.95 0.28 6.07
CA TRP A 393 16.45 0.09 7.43
C TRP A 393 15.46 -1.08 7.56
N LEU A 394 14.65 -1.37 6.53
CA LEU A 394 13.72 -2.52 6.54
C LEU A 394 14.47 -3.84 6.67
N ARG A 395 15.64 -3.95 6.02
CA ARG A 395 16.52 -5.13 6.13
C ARG A 395 17.04 -5.28 7.55
N VAL A 396 17.49 -4.19 8.15
CA VAL A 396 17.99 -4.17 9.53
C VAL A 396 16.89 -4.60 10.49
N VAL A 397 15.70 -4.00 10.40
CA VAL A 397 14.55 -4.37 11.25
C VAL A 397 14.19 -5.84 11.08
N PHE A 398 14.17 -6.35 9.86
CA PHE A 398 13.89 -7.77 9.60
C PHE A 398 14.91 -8.69 10.28
N TYR A 399 16.22 -8.48 10.07
CA TYR A 399 17.24 -9.33 10.67
C TYR A 399 17.33 -9.18 12.20
N VAL A 400 17.10 -7.99 12.74
CA VAL A 400 17.00 -7.77 14.19
C VAL A 400 15.79 -8.52 14.75
N THR A 401 14.64 -8.48 14.08
CA THR A 401 13.45 -9.23 14.50
C THR A 401 13.71 -10.74 14.49
N LEU A 402 14.36 -11.25 13.44
CA LEU A 402 14.78 -12.65 13.36
C LEU A 402 15.75 -13.03 14.49
N ALA A 403 16.69 -12.16 14.85
CA ALA A 403 17.57 -12.39 15.99
C ALA A 403 16.82 -12.37 17.32
N LEU A 404 15.88 -11.44 17.50
CA LEU A 404 15.03 -11.35 18.69
C LEU A 404 14.17 -12.60 18.88
N THR A 405 13.69 -13.21 17.79
CA THR A 405 12.92 -14.45 17.89
C THR A 405 13.70 -15.62 18.47
N GLY A 406 15.04 -15.64 18.30
CA GLY A 406 15.91 -16.65 18.90
C GLY A 406 15.99 -16.59 20.43
N PHE A 407 15.54 -15.50 21.07
CA PHE A 407 15.51 -15.40 22.54
C PHE A 407 14.26 -16.04 23.17
N PHE A 408 13.17 -16.25 22.42
CA PHE A 408 11.96 -16.89 22.96
C PHE A 408 12.21 -18.34 23.41
N PRO A 409 12.87 -19.21 22.60
CA PRO A 409 13.34 -20.52 23.06
C PRO A 409 14.13 -20.48 24.36
N VAL A 410 15.08 -19.55 24.47
CA VAL A 410 15.94 -19.39 25.65
C VAL A 410 15.12 -19.00 26.87
N LEU A 411 14.18 -18.07 26.71
CA LEU A 411 13.29 -17.63 27.79
C LEU A 411 12.40 -18.77 28.27
N GLN A 412 11.76 -19.52 27.36
CA GLN A 412 10.95 -20.67 27.74
C GLN A 412 11.78 -21.71 28.51
N LEU A 413 12.95 -22.07 28.01
CA LEU A 413 13.83 -23.02 28.68
C LEU A 413 14.29 -22.53 30.06
N THR A 414 14.57 -21.23 30.20
CA THR A 414 14.96 -20.64 31.49
C THR A 414 13.82 -20.71 32.50
N LEU A 415 12.58 -20.46 32.06
CA LEU A 415 11.40 -20.52 32.92
C LEU A 415 11.03 -21.95 33.32
N GLU A 416 11.25 -22.93 32.44
CA GLU A 416 10.95 -24.34 32.70
C GLU A 416 12.06 -25.04 33.49
N ARG A 417 13.33 -24.91 33.07
CA ARG A 417 14.50 -25.67 33.56
C ARG A 417 15.39 -24.89 34.52
N GLY A 418 15.22 -23.58 34.62
CA GLY A 418 16.14 -22.68 35.32
C GLY A 418 17.33 -22.22 34.46
N TRP A 419 18.04 -21.22 34.97
CA TRP A 419 19.16 -20.59 34.27
C TRP A 419 20.38 -21.50 34.14
N ASP A 420 20.68 -22.30 35.18
CA ASP A 420 21.90 -23.13 35.20
C ASP A 420 21.87 -24.18 34.07
N GLU A 421 20.76 -24.90 33.93
CA GLU A 421 20.54 -25.86 32.84
C GLU A 421 20.52 -25.20 31.46
N THR A 422 19.87 -24.05 31.34
CA THR A 422 19.77 -23.32 30.06
C THR A 422 21.13 -22.79 29.62
N SER A 423 21.88 -22.16 30.52
CA SER A 423 23.21 -21.62 30.24
C SER A 423 24.21 -22.73 29.94
N TYR A 424 24.14 -23.87 30.63
CA TYR A 424 24.92 -25.06 30.30
C TYR A 424 24.61 -25.57 28.89
N PHE A 425 23.33 -25.67 28.53
CA PHE A 425 22.91 -26.08 27.20
C PHE A 425 23.41 -25.13 26.12
N TYR A 426 23.28 -23.81 26.28
CA TYR A 426 23.69 -22.83 25.25
C TYR A 426 25.20 -22.49 25.26
N ALA A 427 25.98 -22.89 26.27
CA ALA A 427 27.41 -22.59 26.36
C ALA A 427 28.24 -22.99 25.11
N PRO A 428 27.99 -24.14 24.44
CA PRO A 428 28.70 -24.51 23.22
C PRO A 428 28.54 -23.49 22.08
N ILE A 429 27.36 -22.89 21.93
CA ILE A 429 27.07 -22.00 20.80
C ILE A 429 27.58 -20.57 21.02
N THR A 430 27.90 -20.19 22.27
CA THR A 430 28.42 -18.86 22.62
C THR A 430 29.62 -18.45 21.78
N LYS A 431 30.52 -19.38 21.43
CA LYS A 431 31.67 -19.10 20.56
C LYS A 431 31.25 -18.65 19.16
N SER A 432 30.26 -19.34 18.58
CA SER A 432 29.72 -19.02 17.26
C SER A 432 29.02 -17.65 17.27
N VAL A 433 28.15 -17.41 18.26
CA VAL A 433 27.45 -16.13 18.40
C VAL A 433 28.42 -14.98 18.61
N THR A 434 29.44 -15.16 19.44
CA THR A 434 30.43 -14.11 19.75
C THR A 434 31.22 -13.73 18.51
N VAL A 435 31.71 -14.70 17.72
CA VAL A 435 32.49 -14.37 16.52
C VAL A 435 31.63 -13.66 15.46
N TYR A 436 30.38 -14.09 15.26
CA TYR A 436 29.44 -13.38 14.39
C TYR A 436 29.18 -11.96 14.87
N PHE A 437 28.90 -11.78 16.16
CA PHE A 437 28.62 -10.47 16.74
C PHE A 437 29.80 -9.51 16.59
N VAL A 438 31.01 -9.94 16.98
CA VAL A 438 32.22 -9.14 16.84
C VAL A 438 32.49 -8.80 15.38
N GLY A 439 32.39 -9.78 14.48
CA GLY A 439 32.54 -9.55 13.04
C GLY A 439 31.54 -8.53 12.49
N ALA A 440 30.26 -8.63 12.89
CA ALA A 440 29.21 -7.72 12.45
C ALA A 440 29.44 -6.29 12.95
N VAL A 441 29.89 -6.13 14.20
CA VAL A 441 30.25 -4.83 14.79
C VAL A 441 31.43 -4.20 14.03
N LEU A 442 32.48 -4.96 13.73
CA LEU A 442 33.62 -4.46 12.95
C LEU A 442 33.20 -4.08 11.53
N TYR A 443 32.39 -4.90 10.87
CA TYR A 443 31.83 -4.64 9.55
C TYR A 443 30.96 -3.38 9.48
N ALA A 444 30.07 -3.19 10.46
CA ALA A 444 29.22 -2.01 10.55
C ALA A 444 30.04 -0.76 10.87
N GLY A 445 31.03 -0.89 11.76
CA GLY A 445 31.93 0.19 12.16
C GLY A 445 32.97 0.59 11.11
N LYS A 446 33.16 -0.23 10.06
CA LYS A 446 34.24 -0.10 9.06
C LYS A 446 35.63 -0.08 9.70
N VAL A 447 35.83 -0.92 10.72
CA VAL A 447 37.09 -1.00 11.47
C VAL A 447 37.91 -2.17 10.94
N PRO A 448 39.21 -1.99 10.64
CA PRO A 448 40.06 -0.84 10.98
C PRO A 448 40.19 0.27 9.91
N GLU A 449 39.66 0.08 8.70
CA GLU A 449 39.91 0.98 7.56
C GLU A 449 39.41 2.42 7.80
N ARG A 450 38.41 2.62 8.64
CA ARG A 450 37.93 3.93 9.06
C ARG A 450 39.02 4.78 9.74
N PHE A 451 39.94 4.15 10.48
CA PHE A 451 41.00 4.85 11.21
C PHE A 451 42.24 5.11 10.34
N LEU A 452 42.51 4.26 9.37
CA LEU A 452 43.64 4.39 8.43
C LEU A 452 43.15 4.13 6.99
N PRO A 453 42.47 5.11 6.36
CA PRO A 453 41.99 4.96 4.99
C PRO A 453 43.14 4.67 4.00
N GLY A 454 42.92 3.78 3.05
CA GLY A 454 43.94 3.35 2.08
C GLY A 454 44.87 2.23 2.56
N TRP A 455 45.07 2.08 3.87
CA TRP A 455 46.03 1.12 4.42
C TRP A 455 45.56 -0.33 4.34
N PHE A 456 44.23 -0.52 4.34
CA PHE A 456 43.58 -1.82 4.34
C PHE A 456 42.87 -2.11 3.01
N ASP A 457 43.30 -1.47 1.92
CA ASP A 457 42.62 -1.56 0.61
C ASP A 457 42.54 -2.99 0.07
N TYR A 458 43.54 -3.82 0.33
CA TYR A 458 43.63 -5.18 -0.21
C TYR A 458 43.41 -6.28 0.83
N VAL A 459 43.82 -6.06 2.07
CA VAL A 459 43.83 -7.06 3.14
C VAL A 459 43.55 -6.40 4.48
N GLY A 460 42.72 -7.06 5.30
CA GLY A 460 42.46 -6.65 6.68
C GLY A 460 41.37 -5.60 6.84
N ALA A 461 40.66 -5.25 5.76
CA ALA A 461 39.45 -4.44 5.84
C ALA A 461 38.36 -5.14 6.67
N SER A 462 37.44 -4.37 7.24
CA SER A 462 36.31 -4.88 8.02
C SER A 462 35.50 -5.95 7.30
N HIS A 463 35.35 -5.84 5.98
CA HIS A 463 34.66 -6.84 5.16
C HIS A 463 35.44 -8.15 5.06
N ASN A 464 36.78 -8.09 4.98
CA ASN A 464 37.61 -9.30 5.02
C ASN A 464 37.45 -10.01 6.38
N ILE A 465 37.49 -9.24 7.47
CA ILE A 465 37.33 -9.76 8.83
C ILE A 465 35.93 -10.38 9.00
N TRP A 466 34.89 -9.75 8.44
CA TRP A 466 33.54 -10.29 8.41
C TRP A 466 33.46 -11.67 7.75
N HIS A 467 34.11 -11.85 6.59
CA HIS A 467 34.15 -13.15 5.92
C HIS A 467 34.80 -14.24 6.77
N PHE A 468 35.93 -13.94 7.41
CA PHE A 468 36.56 -14.89 8.34
C PHE A 468 35.69 -15.16 9.57
N ALA A 469 34.97 -14.16 10.07
CA ALA A 469 34.03 -14.32 11.18
C ALA A 469 32.84 -15.22 10.81
N VAL A 470 32.32 -15.12 9.59
CA VAL A 470 31.27 -16.01 9.07
C VAL A 470 31.76 -17.44 9.01
N LEU A 471 32.93 -17.69 8.41
CA LEU A 471 33.52 -19.03 8.37
C LEU A 471 33.78 -19.57 9.78
N GLY A 472 34.39 -18.77 10.67
CA GLY A 472 34.61 -19.14 12.07
C GLY A 472 33.29 -19.44 12.80
N GLY A 473 32.25 -18.65 12.52
CA GLY A 473 30.90 -18.84 13.04
C GLY A 473 30.31 -20.19 12.62
N ILE A 474 30.43 -20.57 11.35
CA ILE A 474 30.03 -21.88 10.82
C ILE A 474 30.79 -23.01 11.53
N LEU A 475 32.12 -22.89 11.66
CA LEU A 475 32.95 -23.94 12.28
C LEU A 475 32.67 -24.11 13.78
N PHE A 476 32.47 -23.01 14.50
CA PHE A 476 32.07 -23.07 15.91
C PHE A 476 30.62 -23.55 16.06
N HIS A 477 29.72 -23.21 15.13
CA HIS A 477 28.37 -23.76 15.13
C HIS A 477 28.38 -25.27 14.90
N TYR A 478 29.17 -25.77 13.95
CA TYR A 478 29.37 -27.20 13.74
C TYR A 478 29.88 -27.90 15.01
N SER A 479 30.85 -27.29 15.70
CA SER A 479 31.38 -27.82 16.96
C SER A 479 30.31 -27.85 18.07
N ALA A 480 29.45 -26.83 18.14
CA ALA A 480 28.31 -26.79 19.06
C ALA A 480 27.26 -27.83 18.69
N MET A 481 26.93 -27.95 17.41
CA MET A 481 25.99 -28.91 16.85
C MET A 481 26.35 -30.35 17.21
N GLN A 482 27.63 -30.75 17.12
CA GLN A 482 28.07 -32.07 17.58
C GLN A 482 27.75 -32.32 19.05
N ARG A 483 27.95 -31.32 19.92
CA ARG A 483 27.63 -31.43 21.35
C ARG A 483 26.13 -31.47 21.58
N PHE A 484 25.36 -30.67 20.84
CA PHE A 484 23.91 -30.66 20.92
C PHE A 484 23.31 -32.00 20.52
N PHE A 485 23.75 -32.58 19.41
CA PHE A 485 23.28 -33.90 18.99
C PHE A 485 23.71 -35.00 19.96
N GLY A 486 24.93 -34.95 20.49
CA GLY A 486 25.38 -35.92 21.51
C GLY A 486 24.54 -35.86 22.79
N GLU A 487 24.25 -34.66 23.29
CA GLU A 487 23.41 -34.46 24.48
C GLU A 487 21.94 -34.80 24.23
N ALA A 488 21.40 -34.44 23.06
CA ALA A 488 20.05 -34.81 22.66
C ALA A 488 19.88 -36.34 22.62
N PHE A 489 20.88 -37.06 22.10
CA PHE A 489 20.88 -38.52 22.06
C PHE A 489 20.89 -39.14 23.46
N ARG A 490 21.76 -38.63 24.34
CA ARG A 490 21.81 -39.05 25.75
C ARG A 490 20.45 -38.90 26.44
N ARG A 491 19.75 -37.78 26.21
CA ARG A 491 18.41 -37.52 26.75
C ARG A 491 17.35 -38.47 26.20
N ALA A 492 17.46 -38.82 24.92
CA ALA A 492 16.58 -39.78 24.27
C ALA A 492 16.75 -41.20 24.83
N GLU A 493 17.99 -41.64 25.07
CA GLU A 493 18.30 -42.94 25.66
C GLU A 493 17.81 -43.06 27.11
N THR A 494 17.86 -41.97 27.88
CA THR A 494 17.27 -41.91 29.23
C THR A 494 15.74 -41.79 29.21
N GLY A 495 15.10 -41.98 28.04
CA GLY A 495 13.65 -42.05 27.89
C GLY A 495 12.95 -40.71 27.78
N CYS A 496 13.67 -39.61 27.51
CA CYS A 496 13.12 -38.25 27.62
C CYS A 496 12.28 -38.12 28.90
N SER A 497 12.83 -38.57 30.04
CA SER A 497 12.16 -38.40 31.33
C SER A 497 11.85 -36.92 31.49
N VAL A 498 10.57 -36.60 31.43
CA VAL A 498 10.01 -35.25 31.42
C VAL A 498 10.22 -34.70 32.83
N TYR A 499 11.44 -34.27 33.14
CA TYR A 499 11.85 -34.12 34.53
C TYR A 499 11.71 -35.40 35.36
#